data_AF-A0AA43UKD6-F1
#
_entry.id   AF-A0AA43UKD6-F1
#
_cell.length_a   1.000
_cell.length_b   1.000
_cell.length_c   1.000
_cell.angle_alpha   90.00
_cell.angle_beta   90.00
_cell.angle_gamma   90.00
#
_symmetry.space_group_name_H-M   'P 1'
#
loop_
_entity.id
_entity.type
_entity.pdbx_description
1 polymer ?
#
loop_
_entity_poly.entity_id
_entity_poly.type
_entity_poly.pdbx_seq_one_letter_code
_entity_poly.pdbx_strand_id
1 'polypeptide(L)'
;MDERARVTISAVLVVAGVVLAILAGVTAQSSSAVQANGTVIDFGEYDTTWTEADVSEYSTVLEILEFACSENGYDLVLDGSGAVTSINGVGSGGTWTLYAVTSGSTGWTEVSYPYTQSPSDYTITSWTYSEDGEDRQPTVAVDYSGNSVYGYVQKYRVVSLSPTITEILCSVKASSIIVGVDSYSDYPESVVAGKSDGSIAVVGSYTSPSLELILGTNADLVVCDGSQTSHVQLADTLRGLGIDVIVTYPGEDTDQVLDNIYMIGVAIGYDLAAESVIENTQYVLETLSSIISSSGTGTVDTMVALEPDISPWVSGSGTYMDSVVVTMDGENVFSEWYGWVHITSDRIPYANPQVIIIITTEYSATQEEYDYLYNNLSAQWKLTDAWKNGNVYVICESAAEMVQRCGPRLAQTAELVAMILHPECFETQLPKIVGDDYADYLTYSKDMSYSSRG
;
A
#
# COMPACT_ATOMS: atom_id res chain seq x y z
N MET A 1 -11.95 -16.62 25.80
CA MET A 1 -13.12 -15.86 26.33
C MET A 1 -12.74 -14.39 26.30
N ASP A 2 -12.45 -13.83 25.12
CA ASP A 2 -13.36 -13.62 23.95
C ASP A 2 -14.35 -12.48 24.24
N GLU A 3 -14.60 -11.54 23.31
CA GLU A 3 -14.26 -11.53 21.88
C GLU A 3 -13.34 -10.36 21.49
N ARG A 4 -12.33 -10.64 20.64
CA ARG A 4 -11.69 -9.65 19.76
C ARG A 4 -12.00 -10.07 18.32
N ALA A 5 -13.13 -9.61 17.77
CA ALA A 5 -13.25 -9.42 16.33
C ALA A 5 -12.66 -8.03 16.06
N ARG A 6 -11.47 -7.90 15.43
CA ARG A 6 -11.24 -8.11 14.00
C ARG A 6 -12.28 -7.37 13.17
N VAL A 7 -12.10 -6.04 13.09
CA VAL A 7 -12.56 -5.26 11.93
C VAL A 7 -11.63 -5.65 10.79
N THR A 8 -12.17 -6.33 9.79
CA THR A 8 -11.43 -6.71 8.58
C THR A 8 -11.39 -5.52 7.63
N ILE A 9 -10.26 -5.33 6.95
CA ILE A 9 -10.11 -4.29 5.93
C ILE A 9 -10.97 -4.66 4.71
N SER A 10 -11.81 -3.74 4.26
CA SER A 10 -12.41 -3.75 2.92
C SER A 10 -11.75 -2.66 2.08
N ALA A 11 -10.59 -2.99 1.53
CA ALA A 11 -9.96 -2.26 0.44
C ALA A 11 -9.88 -3.24 -0.74
N VAL A 12 -10.77 -3.05 -1.70
CA VAL A 12 -10.92 -3.94 -2.83
C VAL A 12 -10.28 -3.29 -4.05
N LEU A 13 -9.17 -3.88 -4.48
CA LEU A 13 -8.30 -3.41 -5.55
C LEU A 13 -9.02 -3.26 -6.89
N VAL A 14 -9.12 -2.03 -7.36
CA VAL A 14 -9.56 -1.72 -8.72
C VAL A 14 -8.54 -2.22 -9.74
N VAL A 15 -8.98 -3.10 -10.65
CA VAL A 15 -8.22 -3.53 -11.84
C VAL A 15 -9.12 -3.39 -13.07
N ALA A 16 -8.65 -2.73 -14.13
CA ALA A 16 -9.48 -2.44 -15.31
C ALA A 16 -8.75 -2.64 -16.66
N GLY A 17 -7.96 -3.71 -16.78
CA GLY A 17 -7.35 -4.12 -18.05
C GLY A 17 -8.37 -4.51 -19.13
N VAL A 18 -8.43 -3.77 -20.24
CA VAL A 18 -9.24 -4.13 -21.43
C VAL A 18 -8.40 -4.90 -22.45
N VAL A 19 -8.63 -6.22 -22.55
CA VAL A 19 -8.05 -7.07 -23.60
C VAL A 19 -9.08 -7.40 -24.70
N LEU A 20 -8.75 -7.03 -25.94
CA LEU A 20 -9.32 -7.59 -27.17
C LEU A 20 -8.18 -7.69 -28.22
N ALA A 21 -7.94 -8.81 -28.91
CA ALA A 21 -8.58 -10.12 -28.88
C ALA A 21 -7.74 -11.18 -29.65
N ILE A 22 -8.18 -12.47 -29.66
CA ILE A 22 -7.88 -13.52 -30.69
C ILE A 22 -6.43 -14.06 -30.60
N LEU A 23 -6.09 -15.35 -30.38
CA LEU A 23 -6.76 -16.68 -30.36
C LEU A 23 -5.84 -17.65 -29.54
N ALA A 24 -6.24 -18.79 -28.96
CA ALA A 24 -7.50 -19.53 -28.96
C ALA A 24 -7.60 -20.52 -27.77
N GLY A 25 -8.83 -20.83 -27.33
CA GLY A 25 -9.23 -22.24 -27.15
C GLY A 25 -8.90 -22.98 -25.84
N VAL A 26 -8.81 -22.32 -24.68
CA VAL A 26 -9.07 -22.97 -23.38
C VAL A 26 -10.01 -22.06 -22.57
N THR A 27 -11.06 -22.63 -21.98
CA THR A 27 -12.07 -21.88 -21.21
C THR A 27 -11.58 -21.64 -19.78
N ALA A 28 -10.94 -20.50 -19.54
CA ALA A 28 -10.82 -19.95 -18.20
C ALA A 28 -12.16 -19.31 -17.80
N GLN A 29 -12.69 -19.65 -16.62
CA GLN A 29 -13.67 -18.79 -15.96
C GLN A 29 -12.94 -17.56 -15.45
N SER A 30 -13.30 -16.38 -15.96
CA SER A 30 -12.80 -15.12 -15.46
C SER A 30 -13.33 -14.86 -14.04
N SER A 31 -12.46 -14.91 -13.04
CA SER A 31 -12.66 -14.14 -11.82
C SER A 31 -12.55 -12.67 -12.20
N SER A 32 -13.66 -11.94 -12.18
CA SER A 32 -13.68 -10.50 -12.36
C SER A 32 -12.82 -9.83 -11.28
N ALA A 33 -12.15 -8.73 -11.63
CA ALA A 33 -11.65 -7.79 -10.64
C ALA A 33 -12.78 -7.50 -9.64
N VAL A 34 -12.50 -7.67 -8.36
CA VAL A 34 -13.45 -7.30 -7.33
C VAL A 34 -13.41 -5.77 -7.27
N GLN A 35 -14.57 -5.13 -7.12
CA GLN A 35 -14.68 -3.68 -6.94
C GLN A 35 -15.36 -3.45 -5.60
N ALA A 36 -14.90 -2.47 -4.81
CA ALA A 36 -15.46 -2.22 -3.48
C ALA A 36 -16.98 -2.03 -3.56
N ASN A 37 -17.69 -2.61 -2.59
CA ASN A 37 -19.14 -2.74 -2.64
C ASN A 37 -19.73 -2.13 -1.37
N GLY A 38 -20.40 -0.98 -1.49
CA GLY A 38 -20.93 -0.27 -0.33
C GLY A 38 -21.36 1.17 -0.59
N THR A 39 -21.44 1.96 0.50
CA THR A 39 -21.87 3.36 0.46
C THR A 39 -21.06 4.27 1.36
N VAL A 40 -20.81 5.49 0.89
CA VAL A 40 -20.25 6.60 1.67
C VAL A 40 -21.38 7.55 2.08
N ILE A 41 -21.34 8.03 3.31
CA ILE A 41 -22.01 9.26 3.73
C ILE A 41 -20.92 10.32 3.88
N ASP A 42 -20.93 11.34 3.04
CA ASP A 42 -19.94 12.41 3.00
C ASP A 42 -20.60 13.72 3.44
N PHE A 43 -20.30 14.17 4.65
CA PHE A 43 -20.82 15.42 5.21
C PHE A 43 -20.07 16.66 4.66
N GLY A 44 -18.99 16.44 3.90
CA GLY A 44 -18.05 17.45 3.46
C GLY A 44 -17.10 17.91 4.59
N GLU A 45 -16.25 18.89 4.29
CA GLU A 45 -15.21 19.39 5.22
C GLU A 45 -14.37 18.28 5.91
N TYR A 46 -14.06 17.21 5.17
CA TYR A 46 -13.28 16.05 5.64
C TYR A 46 -13.99 15.15 6.68
N ASP A 47 -15.32 15.27 6.85
CA ASP A 47 -16.15 14.39 7.68
C ASP A 47 -16.92 13.37 6.81
N THR A 48 -16.58 12.08 6.94
CA THR A 48 -17.21 11.00 6.16
C THR A 48 -17.40 9.70 6.94
N THR A 49 -18.23 8.81 6.41
CA THR A 49 -18.51 7.50 6.99
C THR A 49 -18.71 6.46 5.87
N TRP A 50 -17.87 5.42 5.85
CA TRP A 50 -18.05 4.26 4.97
C TRP A 50 -18.98 3.22 5.60
N THR A 51 -19.77 2.53 4.79
CA THR A 51 -20.48 1.30 5.16
C THR A 51 -20.36 0.28 4.04
N GLU A 52 -19.76 -0.87 4.37
CA GLU A 52 -19.69 -2.03 3.47
C GLU A 52 -21.09 -2.62 3.27
N ALA A 53 -21.50 -2.81 2.01
CA ALA A 53 -22.81 -3.38 1.68
C ALA A 53 -22.76 -3.96 0.25
N ASP A 54 -23.24 -5.18 0.03
CA ASP A 54 -23.44 -5.63 -1.36
C ASP A 54 -24.61 -4.85 -1.96
N VAL A 55 -24.31 -3.78 -2.71
CA VAL A 55 -25.33 -2.87 -3.26
C VAL A 55 -26.32 -3.61 -4.15
N SER A 56 -25.94 -4.76 -4.72
CA SER A 56 -26.82 -5.59 -5.56
C SER A 56 -27.90 -6.36 -4.79
N GLU A 57 -27.78 -6.50 -3.45
CA GLU A 57 -28.81 -7.10 -2.61
C GLU A 57 -29.99 -6.14 -2.31
N TYR A 58 -29.83 -4.85 -2.58
CA TYR A 58 -30.82 -3.79 -2.28
C TYR A 58 -31.67 -3.47 -3.51
N SER A 59 -32.95 -3.15 -3.29
CA SER A 59 -33.89 -2.80 -4.37
C SER A 59 -33.75 -1.34 -4.82
N THR A 60 -33.25 -0.46 -3.94
CA THR A 60 -32.96 0.95 -4.27
C THR A 60 -31.71 1.45 -3.56
N VAL A 61 -31.06 2.46 -4.13
CA VAL A 61 -29.94 3.19 -3.49
C VAL A 61 -30.30 3.89 -2.17
N LEU A 62 -31.60 4.09 -1.91
CA LEU A 62 -32.08 4.65 -0.63
C LEU A 62 -32.07 3.60 0.49
N GLU A 63 -32.39 2.33 0.18
CA GLU A 63 -32.32 1.23 1.17
C GLU A 63 -30.87 1.00 1.65
N ILE A 64 -29.87 1.24 0.78
CA ILE A 64 -28.44 1.20 1.14
C ILE A 64 -28.10 2.33 2.13
N LEU A 65 -28.63 3.54 1.92
CA LEU A 65 -28.44 4.65 2.85
C LEU A 65 -29.16 4.42 4.18
N GLU A 66 -30.38 3.90 4.17
CA GLU A 66 -31.13 3.53 5.37
C GLU A 66 -30.34 2.49 6.20
N PHE A 67 -29.74 1.50 5.54
CA PHE A 67 -28.83 0.54 6.15
C PHE A 67 -27.59 1.22 6.76
N ALA A 68 -26.87 2.04 5.99
CA ALA A 68 -25.68 2.75 6.47
C ALA A 68 -25.95 3.70 7.65
N CYS A 69 -27.08 4.41 7.63
CA CYS A 69 -27.52 5.22 8.75
C CYS A 69 -27.83 4.36 9.98
N SER A 70 -28.47 3.19 9.80
CA SER A 70 -28.75 2.26 10.90
C SER A 70 -27.49 1.69 11.53
N GLU A 71 -26.51 1.25 10.74
CA GLU A 71 -25.26 0.65 11.26
C GLU A 71 -24.41 1.68 12.03
N ASN A 72 -24.39 2.94 11.57
CA ASN A 72 -23.61 4.02 12.20
C ASN A 72 -24.41 4.82 13.25
N GLY A 73 -25.70 4.51 13.46
CA GLY A 73 -26.55 5.18 14.44
C GLY A 73 -26.94 6.62 14.08
N TYR A 74 -26.98 6.95 12.79
CA TYR A 74 -27.34 8.27 12.28
C TYR A 74 -28.86 8.42 12.08
N ASP A 75 -29.38 9.61 12.40
CA ASP A 75 -30.78 9.97 12.13
C ASP A 75 -30.92 10.40 10.66
N LEU A 76 -31.77 9.70 9.90
CA LEU A 76 -32.04 9.96 8.48
C LEU A 76 -33.41 10.62 8.31
N VAL A 77 -33.44 11.84 7.78
CA VAL A 77 -34.66 12.63 7.61
C VAL A 77 -34.98 12.81 6.12
N LEU A 78 -36.11 12.24 5.70
CA LEU A 78 -36.65 12.38 4.35
C LEU A 78 -37.82 13.37 4.31
N ASP A 79 -38.00 14.06 3.17
CA ASP A 79 -39.17 14.92 2.94
C ASP A 79 -40.41 14.14 2.49
N GLY A 80 -41.51 14.87 2.26
CA GLY A 80 -42.78 14.29 1.78
C GLY A 80 -42.75 13.73 0.35
N SER A 81 -41.63 13.84 -0.37
CA SER A 81 -41.36 13.20 -1.66
C SER A 81 -40.41 12.01 -1.58
N GLY A 82 -39.82 11.75 -0.39
CA GLY A 82 -38.79 10.74 -0.18
C GLY A 82 -37.36 11.23 -0.40
N ALA A 83 -37.15 12.54 -0.59
CA ALA A 83 -35.83 13.11 -0.80
C ALA A 83 -35.06 13.27 0.52
N VAL A 84 -33.75 13.01 0.51
CA VAL A 84 -32.89 13.15 1.69
C VAL A 84 -32.72 14.63 2.03
N THR A 85 -33.15 15.01 3.25
CA THR A 85 -33.06 16.40 3.74
C THR A 85 -32.09 16.56 4.89
N SER A 86 -31.85 15.51 5.68
CA SER A 86 -30.77 15.51 6.66
C SER A 86 -30.27 14.11 6.96
N ILE A 87 -28.97 14.01 7.23
CA ILE A 87 -28.33 12.84 7.83
C ILE A 87 -27.59 13.34 9.07
N ASN A 88 -27.78 12.69 10.22
CA ASN A 88 -27.13 13.01 11.49
C ASN A 88 -27.24 14.50 11.93
N GLY A 89 -28.31 15.18 11.52
CA GLY A 89 -28.54 16.61 11.77
C GLY A 89 -27.90 17.59 10.78
N VAL A 90 -27.09 17.11 9.82
CA VAL A 90 -26.52 17.90 8.71
C VAL A 90 -27.53 17.96 7.57
N GLY A 91 -27.83 19.15 7.03
CA GLY A 91 -28.85 19.31 5.98
C GLY A 91 -29.38 20.72 5.75
N SER A 92 -29.28 21.62 6.73
CA SER A 92 -29.78 22.99 6.59
C SER A 92 -28.80 23.91 5.87
N GLY A 93 -29.19 24.48 4.72
CA GLY A 93 -28.36 25.41 3.94
C GLY A 93 -27.45 24.70 2.93
N GLY A 94 -27.93 23.59 2.36
CA GLY A 94 -27.22 22.79 1.37
C GLY A 94 -28.09 21.66 0.84
N THR A 95 -27.51 20.79 0.02
CA THR A 95 -28.18 19.66 -0.64
C THR A 95 -27.39 18.37 -0.49
N TRP A 96 -28.10 17.26 -0.25
CA TRP A 96 -27.56 15.91 -0.37
C TRP A 96 -27.70 15.41 -1.81
N THR A 97 -26.57 15.13 -2.44
CA THR A 97 -26.47 14.61 -3.82
C THR A 97 -25.97 13.18 -3.78
N LEU A 98 -26.60 12.28 -4.55
CA LEU A 98 -26.07 10.94 -4.73
C LEU A 98 -25.10 10.90 -5.92
N TYR A 99 -23.92 10.36 -5.68
CA TYR A 99 -22.98 9.91 -6.70
C TYR A 99 -22.88 8.39 -6.66
N ALA A 100 -22.53 7.77 -7.79
CA ALA A 100 -22.25 6.35 -7.86
C ALA A 100 -21.05 6.05 -8.76
N VAL A 101 -20.39 4.95 -8.47
CA VAL A 101 -19.41 4.31 -9.33
C VAL A 101 -20.06 3.05 -9.90
N THR A 102 -20.05 2.91 -11.22
CA THR A 102 -20.56 1.71 -11.91
C THR A 102 -19.54 0.58 -11.88
N SER A 103 -20.02 -0.66 -12.02
CA SER A 103 -19.13 -1.82 -12.22
C SER A 103 -18.17 -1.59 -13.41
N GLY A 104 -16.87 -1.70 -13.17
CA GLY A 104 -15.82 -1.45 -14.17
C GLY A 104 -15.48 0.02 -14.43
N SER A 105 -15.81 0.93 -13.50
CA SER A 105 -15.45 2.37 -13.54
C SER A 105 -14.79 2.81 -12.24
N THR A 106 -14.04 3.91 -12.26
CA THR A 106 -13.52 4.63 -11.07
C THR A 106 -14.09 6.04 -10.92
N GLY A 107 -14.67 6.61 -11.99
CA GLY A 107 -15.22 7.95 -11.96
C GLY A 107 -16.59 8.02 -11.27
N TRP A 108 -16.72 8.92 -10.29
CA TRP A 108 -18.00 9.30 -9.70
C TRP A 108 -18.94 9.91 -10.75
N THR A 109 -20.14 9.33 -10.87
CA THR A 109 -21.21 9.86 -11.71
C THR A 109 -22.35 10.35 -10.81
N GLU A 110 -22.78 11.60 -10.98
CA GLU A 110 -23.96 12.13 -10.29
C GLU A 110 -25.22 11.36 -10.72
N VAL A 111 -25.97 10.83 -9.75
CA VAL A 111 -27.16 10.02 -9.98
C VAL A 111 -28.41 10.89 -9.94
N SER A 112 -28.85 11.36 -11.11
CA SER A 112 -30.09 12.11 -11.24
C SER A 112 -31.31 11.29 -10.77
N TYR A 113 -32.20 11.89 -9.98
CA TYR A 113 -33.40 11.23 -9.41
C TYR A 113 -33.09 9.93 -8.62
N PRO A 114 -32.24 10.00 -7.58
CA PRO A 114 -31.65 8.81 -6.96
C PRO A 114 -32.68 7.91 -6.27
N TYR A 115 -33.72 8.47 -5.67
CA TYR A 115 -34.66 7.82 -4.76
C TYR A 115 -35.49 6.65 -5.34
N THR A 116 -35.38 6.38 -6.65
CA THR A 116 -36.00 5.21 -7.32
C THR A 116 -35.04 4.43 -8.20
N GLN A 117 -33.73 4.69 -8.13
CA GLN A 117 -32.73 4.00 -8.94
C GLN A 117 -32.37 2.64 -8.33
N SER A 118 -32.31 1.62 -9.19
CA SER A 118 -31.77 0.31 -8.87
C SER A 118 -30.24 0.43 -8.70
N PRO A 119 -29.65 -0.06 -7.60
CA PRO A 119 -28.21 -0.10 -7.44
C PRO A 119 -27.51 -1.18 -8.26
N SER A 120 -28.24 -2.00 -9.02
CA SER A 120 -27.73 -3.18 -9.75
C SER A 120 -26.57 -2.93 -10.72
N ASP A 121 -26.41 -1.70 -11.20
CA ASP A 121 -25.35 -1.31 -12.14
C ASP A 121 -24.17 -0.62 -11.43
N TYR A 122 -24.31 -0.39 -10.11
CA TYR A 122 -23.34 0.25 -9.24
C TYR A 122 -22.55 -0.77 -8.41
N THR A 123 -21.50 -0.27 -7.80
CA THR A 123 -20.64 -0.97 -6.83
C THR A 123 -20.46 -0.08 -5.61
N ILE A 124 -20.17 1.21 -5.83
CA ILE A 124 -20.07 2.21 -4.78
C ILE A 124 -21.16 3.26 -4.98
N THR A 125 -21.79 3.67 -3.88
CA THR A 125 -22.63 4.88 -3.81
C THR A 125 -22.03 5.88 -2.84
N SER A 126 -22.27 7.18 -3.03
CA SER A 126 -21.95 8.21 -2.03
C SER A 126 -23.05 9.23 -1.96
N TRP A 127 -23.64 9.39 -0.78
CA TRP A 127 -24.47 10.54 -0.46
C TRP A 127 -23.55 11.65 0.03
N THR A 128 -23.44 12.73 -0.72
CA THR A 128 -22.52 13.85 -0.46
C THR A 128 -23.28 15.13 -0.18
N TYR A 129 -22.96 15.80 0.92
CA TYR A 129 -23.53 17.08 1.30
C TYR A 129 -22.71 18.24 0.73
N SER A 130 -23.37 19.12 -0.04
CA SER A 130 -22.82 20.40 -0.51
C SER A 130 -23.58 21.56 0.12
N GLU A 131 -22.87 22.55 0.66
CA GLU A 131 -23.52 23.80 1.14
C GLU A 131 -24.04 24.68 -0.01
N ASP A 132 -24.98 25.57 0.28
CA ASP A 132 -25.63 26.46 -0.69
C ASP A 132 -24.61 27.38 -1.41
N GLY A 133 -24.23 26.98 -2.63
CA GLY A 133 -23.26 27.69 -3.47
C GLY A 133 -21.93 26.97 -3.65
N GLU A 134 -21.76 25.79 -3.05
CA GLU A 134 -20.66 24.86 -3.32
C GLU A 134 -21.11 23.69 -4.20
N ASP A 135 -20.15 23.05 -4.86
CA ASP A 135 -20.33 21.87 -5.71
C ASP A 135 -19.25 20.85 -5.29
N ARG A 136 -19.59 19.97 -4.33
CA ARG A 136 -18.65 19.00 -3.76
C ARG A 136 -18.86 17.63 -4.39
N GLN A 137 -17.80 17.06 -4.93
CA GLN A 137 -17.75 15.65 -5.33
C GLN A 137 -17.32 14.77 -4.14
N PRO A 138 -17.65 13.48 -4.14
CA PRO A 138 -17.35 12.60 -3.02
C PRO A 138 -15.86 12.44 -2.74
N THR A 139 -15.58 12.14 -1.47
CA THR A 139 -14.33 11.52 -1.01
C THR A 139 -13.99 10.28 -1.85
N VAL A 140 -12.70 10.14 -2.16
CA VAL A 140 -12.14 9.13 -3.07
C VAL A 140 -11.13 8.20 -2.38
N ALA A 141 -10.63 8.56 -1.20
CA ALA A 141 -9.91 7.68 -0.27
C ALA A 141 -10.03 8.22 1.17
N VAL A 142 -9.67 7.40 2.16
CA VAL A 142 -9.55 7.82 3.58
C VAL A 142 -8.16 7.42 4.08
N ASP A 143 -7.51 8.32 4.80
CA ASP A 143 -6.16 8.13 5.32
C ASP A 143 -6.12 7.30 6.62
N TYR A 144 -4.93 6.86 7.03
CA TYR A 144 -4.76 6.01 8.22
C TYR A 144 -5.22 6.68 9.54
N SER A 145 -5.30 8.00 9.57
CA SER A 145 -5.84 8.77 10.70
C SER A 145 -7.35 9.03 10.62
N GLY A 146 -8.04 8.45 9.62
CA GLY A 146 -9.46 8.62 9.40
C GLY A 146 -9.85 9.92 8.70
N ASN A 147 -8.91 10.63 8.07
CA ASN A 147 -9.18 11.88 7.35
C ASN A 147 -9.46 11.61 5.87
N SER A 148 -10.52 12.21 5.35
CA SER A 148 -10.94 12.05 3.96
C SER A 148 -9.97 12.69 2.97
N VAL A 149 -9.83 12.05 1.80
CA VAL A 149 -9.04 12.54 0.67
C VAL A 149 -9.98 12.79 -0.49
N TYR A 150 -10.00 14.04 -0.98
CA TYR A 150 -10.79 14.50 -2.11
C TYR A 150 -9.92 14.64 -3.38
N GLY A 151 -10.53 14.46 -4.55
CA GLY A 151 -9.83 14.39 -5.83
C GLY A 151 -9.61 15.73 -6.55
N TYR A 152 -8.81 15.67 -7.62
CA TYR A 152 -8.69 16.64 -8.73
C TYR A 152 -8.28 18.10 -8.45
N VAL A 153 -8.06 18.52 -7.20
CA VAL A 153 -7.35 19.78 -6.92
C VAL A 153 -5.84 19.51 -6.92
N GLN A 154 -5.17 19.80 -8.04
CA GLN A 154 -3.72 19.61 -8.16
C GLN A 154 -2.96 20.42 -7.10
N LYS A 155 -2.19 19.72 -6.26
CA LYS A 155 -1.24 20.31 -5.31
C LYS A 155 0.08 20.58 -6.02
N TYR A 156 0.71 21.72 -5.77
CA TYR A 156 1.91 22.15 -6.49
C TYR A 156 3.18 22.09 -5.63
N ARG A 157 3.03 21.95 -4.30
CA ARG A 157 4.12 21.93 -3.32
C ARG A 157 3.87 20.84 -2.27
N VAL A 158 4.46 19.67 -2.47
CA VAL A 158 4.30 18.50 -1.59
C VAL A 158 5.55 18.29 -0.75
N VAL A 159 5.36 18.02 0.54
CA VAL A 159 6.42 17.51 1.43
C VAL A 159 6.17 16.03 1.70
N SER A 160 7.20 15.21 1.51
CA SER A 160 7.22 13.81 1.92
C SER A 160 8.00 13.67 3.23
N LEU A 161 7.51 12.85 4.18
CA LEU A 161 8.21 12.59 5.43
C LEU A 161 8.87 11.20 5.52
N SER A 162 8.79 10.36 4.48
CA SER A 162 9.50 9.08 4.44
C SER A 162 10.03 8.70 3.06
N PRO A 163 11.04 7.80 2.99
CA PRO A 163 11.55 7.29 1.72
C PRO A 163 10.44 6.62 0.91
N THR A 164 9.63 5.75 1.54
CA THR A 164 8.47 5.09 0.93
C THR A 164 7.54 6.08 0.22
N ILE A 165 7.13 7.15 0.93
CA ILE A 165 6.25 8.19 0.38
C ILE A 165 6.92 8.92 -0.79
N THR A 166 8.22 9.21 -0.68
CA THR A 166 8.99 9.87 -1.75
C THR A 166 9.05 9.00 -3.00
N GLU A 167 9.23 7.68 -2.84
CA GLU A 167 9.23 6.72 -3.94
C GLU A 167 7.85 6.64 -4.61
N ILE A 168 6.75 6.65 -3.84
CA ILE A 168 5.38 6.70 -4.39
C ILE A 168 5.16 7.97 -5.21
N LEU A 169 5.54 9.15 -4.69
CA LEU A 169 5.41 10.41 -5.42
C LEU A 169 6.23 10.40 -6.74
N CYS A 170 7.36 9.69 -6.77
CA CYS A 170 8.16 9.54 -7.99
C CYS A 170 7.56 8.51 -8.97
N SER A 171 6.98 7.40 -8.48
CA SER A 171 6.38 6.36 -9.33
C SER A 171 5.19 6.91 -10.13
N VAL A 172 4.33 7.70 -9.49
CA VAL A 172 3.20 8.41 -10.13
C VAL A 172 3.61 9.65 -10.94
N LYS A 173 4.92 9.82 -11.21
CA LYS A 173 5.52 10.89 -12.01
C LYS A 173 5.37 12.31 -11.43
N ALA A 174 5.13 12.43 -10.12
CA ALA A 174 4.97 13.68 -9.39
C ALA A 174 6.26 14.21 -8.72
N SER A 175 7.44 13.71 -9.10
CA SER A 175 8.72 14.18 -8.54
C SER A 175 8.96 15.71 -8.64
N SER A 176 8.32 16.40 -9.59
CA SER A 176 8.48 17.85 -9.81
C SER A 176 7.69 18.75 -8.86
N ILE A 177 6.71 18.23 -8.11
CA ILE A 177 5.97 18.98 -7.09
C ILE A 177 6.54 18.77 -5.68
N ILE A 178 7.56 17.90 -5.52
CA ILE A 178 8.23 17.67 -4.25
C ILE A 178 9.08 18.89 -3.89
N VAL A 179 8.79 19.52 -2.75
CA VAL A 179 9.53 20.70 -2.23
C VAL A 179 10.28 20.40 -0.94
N GLY A 180 10.01 19.26 -0.30
CA GLY A 180 10.77 18.77 0.84
C GLY A 180 10.64 17.26 1.04
N VAL A 181 11.71 16.66 1.54
CA VAL A 181 11.81 15.22 1.87
C VAL A 181 12.56 15.02 3.18
N ASP A 182 12.48 13.82 3.76
CA ASP A 182 13.28 13.47 4.92
C ASP A 182 14.76 13.18 4.55
N SER A 183 15.61 13.06 5.57
CA SER A 183 17.04 12.82 5.38
C SER A 183 17.37 11.51 4.66
N TYR A 184 16.53 10.48 4.79
CA TYR A 184 16.71 9.15 4.21
C TYR A 184 16.07 8.96 2.83
N SER A 185 15.29 9.90 2.31
CA SER A 185 14.85 9.84 0.90
C SER A 185 16.05 9.96 -0.06
N ASP A 186 16.47 8.86 -0.65
CA ASP A 186 17.71 8.68 -1.43
C ASP A 186 17.47 8.04 -2.82
N TYR A 187 16.22 7.70 -3.14
CA TYR A 187 15.80 7.15 -4.42
C TYR A 187 14.51 7.84 -4.90
N PRO A 188 14.34 8.07 -6.22
CA PRO A 188 15.32 7.91 -7.31
C PRO A 188 16.39 9.03 -7.32
N GLU A 189 17.38 8.88 -8.22
CA GLU A 189 18.52 9.82 -8.38
C GLU A 189 18.11 11.30 -8.55
N SER A 190 16.92 11.58 -9.09
CA SER A 190 16.37 12.95 -9.19
C SER A 190 16.08 13.60 -7.82
N VAL A 191 15.69 12.81 -6.81
CA VAL A 191 15.51 13.29 -5.43
C VAL A 191 16.86 13.61 -4.79
N VAL A 192 17.86 12.76 -5.00
CA VAL A 192 19.25 12.99 -4.53
C VAL A 192 19.82 14.27 -5.15
N ALA A 193 19.60 14.47 -6.46
CA ALA A 193 19.99 15.68 -7.15
C ALA A 193 19.30 16.92 -6.56
N GLY A 194 17.97 16.86 -6.34
CA GLY A 194 17.20 17.97 -5.77
C GLY A 194 17.58 18.33 -4.32
N LYS A 195 17.92 17.33 -3.50
CA LYS A 195 18.51 17.54 -2.16
C LYS A 195 19.89 18.21 -2.24
N SER A 196 20.67 17.87 -3.27
CA SER A 196 22.05 18.33 -3.44
C SER A 196 22.15 19.74 -4.03
N ASP A 197 21.23 20.13 -4.92
CA ASP A 197 21.17 21.48 -5.50
C ASP A 197 20.30 22.47 -4.70
N GLY A 198 19.53 21.96 -3.74
CA GLY A 198 18.69 22.75 -2.83
C GLY A 198 17.31 23.09 -3.38
N SER A 199 16.89 22.49 -4.50
CA SER A 199 15.51 22.58 -5.00
C SER A 199 14.50 21.79 -4.15
N ILE A 200 14.97 20.73 -3.46
CA ILE A 200 14.21 19.96 -2.48
C ILE A 200 14.84 20.17 -1.09
N ALA A 201 14.06 20.67 -0.13
CA ALA A 201 14.52 20.86 1.24
C ALA A 201 14.61 19.54 2.01
N VAL A 202 15.62 19.38 2.87
CA VAL A 202 15.63 18.30 3.87
C VAL A 202 14.90 18.79 5.11
N VAL A 203 13.71 18.22 5.40
CA VAL A 203 12.79 18.75 6.42
C VAL A 203 12.86 18.03 7.78
N GLY A 204 13.87 17.18 7.99
CA GLY A 204 14.07 16.40 9.20
C GLY A 204 14.59 15.00 8.89
N SER A 205 14.47 14.07 9.84
CA SER A 205 14.68 12.64 9.60
C SER A 205 13.35 11.88 9.64
N TYR A 206 13.33 10.68 9.06
CA TYR A 206 12.19 9.74 9.06
C TYR A 206 11.52 9.50 10.44
N THR A 207 12.24 9.69 11.56
CA THR A 207 11.65 9.55 12.91
C THR A 207 11.52 10.89 13.66
N SER A 208 12.09 11.97 13.11
CA SER A 208 12.13 13.31 13.71
C SER A 208 11.98 14.40 12.62
N PRO A 209 10.78 14.55 12.05
CA PRO A 209 10.46 15.66 11.15
C PRO A 209 10.48 17.01 11.90
N SER A 210 10.83 18.08 11.20
CA SER A 210 10.93 19.43 11.77
C SER A 210 9.82 20.33 11.26
N LEU A 211 8.86 20.65 12.13
CA LEU A 211 7.76 21.58 11.83
C LEU A 211 8.25 22.91 11.25
N GLU A 212 9.32 23.51 11.81
CA GLU A 212 9.86 24.78 11.31
C GLU A 212 10.38 24.68 9.86
N LEU A 213 11.04 23.58 9.52
CA LEU A 213 11.55 23.36 8.16
C LEU A 213 10.41 23.08 7.18
N ILE A 214 9.39 22.34 7.60
CA ILE A 214 8.18 22.06 6.80
C ILE A 214 7.42 23.37 6.51
N LEU A 215 7.18 24.20 7.53
CA LEU A 215 6.55 25.52 7.32
C LEU A 215 7.40 26.41 6.39
N GLY A 216 8.73 26.31 6.48
CA GLY A 216 9.67 26.99 5.59
C GLY A 216 9.54 26.62 4.11
N THR A 217 9.02 25.43 3.77
CA THR A 217 8.81 25.05 2.36
C THR A 217 7.56 25.68 1.74
N ASN A 218 6.63 26.22 2.54
CA ASN A 218 5.30 26.64 2.06
C ASN A 218 4.62 25.51 1.27
N ALA A 219 4.46 24.33 1.90
CA ALA A 219 3.78 23.19 1.29
C ALA A 219 2.26 23.41 1.18
N ASP A 220 1.67 22.95 0.09
CA ASP A 220 0.21 22.84 -0.08
C ASP A 220 -0.34 21.52 0.51
N LEU A 221 0.54 20.51 0.66
CA LEU A 221 0.25 19.17 1.19
C LEU A 221 1.50 18.60 1.89
N VAL A 222 1.32 18.00 3.05
CA VAL A 222 2.34 17.16 3.72
C VAL A 222 1.86 15.72 3.76
N VAL A 223 2.68 14.77 3.33
CA VAL A 223 2.37 13.34 3.42
C VAL A 223 3.21 12.72 4.53
N CYS A 224 2.51 12.28 5.56
CA CYS A 224 3.00 11.66 6.80
C CYS A 224 2.96 10.14 6.70
N ASP A 225 3.79 9.47 7.49
CA ASP A 225 3.91 8.00 7.51
C ASP A 225 3.20 7.41 8.74
N GLY A 226 2.15 6.61 8.55
CA GLY A 226 1.36 6.05 9.65
C GLY A 226 2.11 5.06 10.55
N SER A 227 3.21 4.49 10.07
CA SER A 227 4.08 3.65 10.92
C SER A 227 4.81 4.45 12.01
N GLN A 228 4.90 5.78 11.88
CA GLN A 228 5.66 6.65 12.78
C GLN A 228 4.74 7.50 13.66
N THR A 229 4.74 7.23 14.97
CA THR A 229 3.95 7.99 15.95
C THR A 229 4.27 9.49 15.93
N SER A 230 5.51 9.89 15.64
CA SER A 230 5.90 11.30 15.50
C SER A 230 5.28 11.97 14.26
N HIS A 231 5.00 11.21 13.19
CA HIS A 231 4.35 11.73 11.99
C HIS A 231 2.84 11.91 12.21
N VAL A 232 2.19 10.94 12.85
CA VAL A 232 0.76 11.05 13.22
C VAL A 232 0.52 12.26 14.13
N GLN A 233 1.35 12.47 15.16
CA GLN A 233 1.24 13.64 16.05
C GLN A 233 1.54 14.98 15.35
N LEU A 234 2.44 14.97 14.36
CA LEU A 234 2.73 16.14 13.55
C LEU A 234 1.58 16.48 12.60
N ALA A 235 0.87 15.48 12.08
CA ALA A 235 -0.26 15.66 11.17
C ALA A 235 -1.36 16.53 11.81
N ASP A 236 -1.77 16.21 13.04
CA ASP A 236 -2.76 17.01 13.79
C ASP A 236 -2.30 18.46 13.99
N THR A 237 -1.00 18.65 14.24
CA THR A 237 -0.40 19.99 14.44
C THR A 237 -0.42 20.81 13.15
N LEU A 238 -0.09 20.19 12.01
CA LEU A 238 -0.09 20.83 10.69
C LEU A 238 -1.52 21.15 10.21
N ARG A 239 -2.47 20.22 10.40
CA ARG A 239 -3.90 20.45 10.13
C ARG A 239 -4.44 21.64 10.94
N GLY A 240 -4.08 21.72 12.23
CA GLY A 240 -4.41 22.87 13.08
C GLY A 240 -3.80 24.21 12.66
N LEU A 241 -2.84 24.22 11.72
CA LEU A 241 -2.25 25.40 11.09
C LEU A 241 -2.83 25.69 9.70
N GLY A 242 -3.81 24.91 9.22
CA GLY A 242 -4.44 25.07 7.92
C GLY A 242 -3.61 24.55 6.75
N ILE A 243 -2.76 23.54 7.00
CA ILE A 243 -2.00 22.81 5.96
C ILE A 243 -2.68 21.46 5.75
N ASP A 244 -2.91 21.07 4.50
CA ASP A 244 -3.47 19.76 4.18
C ASP A 244 -2.45 18.67 4.52
N VAL A 245 -2.92 17.59 5.14
CA VAL A 245 -2.08 16.46 5.54
C VAL A 245 -2.78 15.15 5.26
N ILE A 246 -2.02 14.18 4.76
CA ILE A 246 -2.42 12.78 4.60
C ILE A 246 -1.45 11.91 5.38
N VAL A 247 -1.97 10.89 6.07
CA VAL A 247 -1.21 9.87 6.79
C VAL A 247 -1.34 8.53 6.06
N THR A 248 -0.24 8.00 5.54
CA THR A 248 -0.24 6.68 4.88
C THR A 248 -0.57 5.56 5.85
N TYR A 249 -1.12 4.46 5.34
CA TYR A 249 -1.14 3.19 6.06
C TYR A 249 0.31 2.74 6.38
N PRO A 250 0.55 2.00 7.48
CA PRO A 250 1.89 1.56 7.86
C PRO A 250 2.57 0.62 6.83
N GLY A 251 1.80 0.02 5.92
CA GLY A 251 2.31 -0.89 4.89
C GLY A 251 2.64 -2.27 5.47
N GLU A 252 1.75 -2.81 6.32
CA GLU A 252 1.93 -4.13 6.95
C GLU A 252 1.72 -5.30 5.96
N ASP A 253 1.09 -5.04 4.81
CA ASP A 253 0.74 -6.00 3.77
C ASP A 253 0.81 -5.38 2.37
N THR A 254 0.68 -6.21 1.32
CA THR A 254 0.69 -5.75 -0.09
C THR A 254 -0.43 -4.79 -0.42
N ASP A 255 -1.60 -4.92 0.21
CA ASP A 255 -2.80 -4.19 -0.16
C ASP A 255 -2.69 -2.74 0.34
N GLN A 256 -2.23 -2.55 1.58
CA GLN A 256 -1.88 -1.23 2.13
C GLN A 256 -0.82 -0.49 1.29
N VAL A 257 0.10 -1.20 0.62
CA VAL A 257 1.07 -0.57 -0.28
C VAL A 257 0.39 -0.01 -1.53
N LEU A 258 -0.54 -0.77 -2.12
CA LEU A 258 -1.31 -0.35 -3.28
C LEU A 258 -2.31 0.77 -2.93
N ASP A 259 -2.97 0.68 -1.76
CA ASP A 259 -3.83 1.74 -1.21
C ASP A 259 -3.07 3.05 -1.00
N ASN A 260 -1.85 2.98 -0.46
CA ASN A 260 -0.98 4.14 -0.29
C ASN A 260 -0.60 4.79 -1.64
N ILE A 261 -0.35 3.98 -2.67
CA ILE A 261 -0.08 4.48 -4.03
C ILE A 261 -1.30 5.19 -4.61
N TYR A 262 -2.49 4.58 -4.50
CA TYR A 262 -3.75 5.17 -4.96
C TYR A 262 -4.07 6.47 -4.24
N MET A 263 -4.11 6.44 -2.90
CA MET A 263 -4.45 7.59 -2.07
C MET A 263 -3.52 8.78 -2.30
N ILE A 264 -2.20 8.55 -2.38
CA ILE A 264 -1.24 9.62 -2.66
C ILE A 264 -1.47 10.19 -4.07
N GLY A 265 -1.65 9.34 -5.09
CA GLY A 265 -1.92 9.79 -6.46
C GLY A 265 -3.19 10.63 -6.58
N VAL A 266 -4.29 10.15 -6.00
CA VAL A 266 -5.58 10.84 -5.94
C VAL A 266 -5.45 12.23 -5.29
N ALA A 267 -4.78 12.31 -4.14
CA ALA A 267 -4.60 13.55 -3.37
C ALA A 267 -3.88 14.69 -4.10
N ILE A 268 -3.06 14.36 -5.10
CA ILE A 268 -2.32 15.32 -5.91
C ILE A 268 -2.91 15.52 -7.31
N GLY A 269 -3.95 14.78 -7.69
CA GLY A 269 -4.56 14.80 -9.02
C GLY A 269 -3.81 13.97 -10.08
N TYR A 270 -3.19 12.87 -9.67
CA TYR A 270 -2.42 11.92 -10.50
C TYR A 270 -2.97 10.48 -10.33
N ASP A 271 -4.29 10.36 -10.15
CA ASP A 271 -5.05 9.11 -10.04
C ASP A 271 -4.72 8.10 -11.15
N LEU A 272 -4.82 8.50 -12.43
CA LEU A 272 -4.51 7.62 -13.57
C LEU A 272 -3.05 7.12 -13.59
N ALA A 273 -2.13 7.87 -12.99
CA ALA A 273 -0.73 7.45 -12.88
C ALA A 273 -0.53 6.47 -11.73
N ALA A 274 -1.27 6.61 -10.63
CA ALA A 274 -1.31 5.63 -9.54
C ALA A 274 -1.95 4.31 -9.97
N GLU A 275 -3.10 4.36 -10.65
CA GLU A 275 -3.76 3.19 -11.25
C GLU A 275 -2.76 2.42 -12.12
N SER A 276 -2.04 3.10 -13.03
CA SER A 276 -1.04 2.44 -13.87
C SER A 276 0.13 1.82 -13.10
N VAL A 277 0.57 2.39 -11.98
CA VAL A 277 1.60 1.77 -11.12
C VAL A 277 1.05 0.52 -10.43
N ILE A 278 -0.21 0.56 -9.97
CA ILE A 278 -0.89 -0.55 -9.30
C ILE A 278 -1.11 -1.72 -10.27
N GLU A 279 -1.70 -1.47 -11.44
CA GLU A 279 -1.96 -2.50 -12.46
C GLU A 279 -0.67 -3.21 -12.91
N ASN A 280 0.42 -2.47 -13.15
CA ASN A 280 1.71 -3.07 -13.50
C ASN A 280 2.29 -3.91 -12.34
N THR A 281 2.08 -3.48 -11.09
CA THR A 281 2.55 -4.22 -9.90
C THR A 281 1.79 -5.53 -9.76
N GLN A 282 0.46 -5.50 -9.83
CA GLN A 282 -0.39 -6.69 -9.76
C GLN A 282 -0.11 -7.66 -10.91
N TYR A 283 0.08 -7.17 -12.13
CA TYR A 283 0.45 -8.01 -13.28
C TYR A 283 1.72 -8.82 -13.04
N VAL A 284 2.74 -8.22 -12.41
CA VAL A 284 3.95 -8.96 -12.01
C VAL A 284 3.64 -9.99 -10.92
N LEU A 285 2.92 -9.61 -9.86
CA LEU A 285 2.56 -10.53 -8.77
C LEU A 285 1.80 -11.76 -9.29
N GLU A 286 0.75 -11.55 -10.10
CA GLU A 286 -0.04 -12.60 -10.73
C GLU A 286 0.80 -13.49 -11.65
N THR A 287 1.74 -12.89 -12.40
CA THR A 287 2.67 -13.63 -13.27
C THR A 287 3.58 -14.55 -12.45
N LEU A 288 4.18 -14.03 -11.36
CA LEU A 288 5.04 -14.81 -10.46
C LEU A 288 4.28 -15.95 -9.78
N SER A 289 3.13 -15.67 -9.17
CA SER A 289 2.28 -16.69 -8.53
C SER A 289 1.81 -17.74 -9.54
N SER A 290 1.56 -17.37 -10.81
CA SER A 290 1.22 -18.32 -11.88
C SER A 290 2.37 -19.24 -12.27
N ILE A 291 3.60 -18.72 -12.33
CA ILE A 291 4.83 -19.50 -12.60
C ILE A 291 5.05 -20.50 -11.47
N ILE A 292 5.03 -20.04 -10.22
CA ILE A 292 5.23 -20.87 -9.02
C ILE A 292 4.16 -21.97 -8.96
N SER A 293 2.88 -21.61 -9.05
CA SER A 293 1.76 -22.57 -9.02
C SER A 293 1.85 -23.64 -10.13
N SER A 294 2.39 -23.28 -11.30
CA SER A 294 2.53 -24.20 -12.44
C SER A 294 3.68 -25.20 -12.29
N SER A 295 4.65 -24.91 -11.42
CA SER A 295 5.82 -25.76 -11.19
C SER A 295 5.53 -26.97 -10.29
N GLY A 296 4.64 -26.79 -9.31
CA GLY A 296 4.33 -27.80 -8.29
C GLY A 296 5.44 -28.02 -7.26
N THR A 297 6.33 -27.05 -7.04
CA THR A 297 7.38 -27.06 -6.00
C THR A 297 6.79 -27.18 -4.59
N GLY A 298 5.70 -26.45 -4.33
CA GLY A 298 4.99 -26.42 -3.06
C GLY A 298 5.56 -25.41 -2.08
N THR A 299 4.76 -25.07 -1.07
CA THR A 299 5.04 -24.00 -0.10
C THR A 299 6.33 -24.23 0.68
N VAL A 300 7.13 -23.17 0.85
CA VAL A 300 8.48 -23.22 1.44
C VAL A 300 8.52 -22.59 2.83
N ASP A 301 8.90 -23.38 3.85
CA ASP A 301 9.09 -22.92 5.23
C ASP A 301 10.23 -21.89 5.31
N THR A 302 9.89 -20.63 5.57
CA THR A 302 10.75 -19.47 5.40
C THR A 302 10.92 -18.68 6.70
N MET A 303 12.14 -18.26 6.99
CA MET A 303 12.47 -17.31 8.05
C MET A 303 13.08 -16.05 7.43
N VAL A 304 12.51 -14.88 7.72
CA VAL A 304 13.10 -13.57 7.40
C VAL A 304 13.62 -12.92 8.69
N ALA A 305 14.87 -12.47 8.66
CA ALA A 305 15.58 -11.90 9.81
C ALA A 305 16.26 -10.56 9.47
N LEU A 306 16.29 -9.64 10.43
CA LEU A 306 17.17 -8.48 10.40
C LEU A 306 18.48 -8.83 11.10
N GLU A 307 19.58 -8.65 10.37
CA GLU A 307 20.97 -8.92 10.77
C GLU A 307 21.29 -10.40 11.11
N PRO A 308 22.55 -10.87 10.91
CA PRO A 308 22.95 -12.28 11.13
C PRO A 308 23.17 -12.64 12.62
N ASP A 309 22.33 -12.07 13.49
CA ASP A 309 22.58 -12.00 14.93
C ASP A 309 22.33 -13.32 15.68
N ILE A 310 22.88 -13.47 16.88
CA ILE A 310 22.56 -14.65 17.72
C ILE A 310 21.10 -14.63 18.21
N SER A 311 20.53 -13.44 18.37
CA SER A 311 19.17 -13.19 18.85
C SER A 311 18.50 -12.19 17.89
N PRO A 312 18.16 -12.61 16.64
CA PRO A 312 17.74 -11.68 15.61
C PRO A 312 16.33 -11.13 15.89
N TRP A 313 16.02 -10.00 15.26
CA TRP A 313 14.63 -9.65 14.96
C TRP A 313 14.17 -10.46 13.77
N VAL A 314 13.00 -11.09 13.86
CA VAL A 314 12.39 -11.85 12.78
C VAL A 314 11.02 -11.30 12.41
N SER A 315 10.65 -11.54 11.16
CA SER A 315 9.36 -11.17 10.60
C SER A 315 8.26 -12.06 11.17
N GLY A 316 7.35 -11.52 11.97
CA GLY A 316 6.09 -12.18 12.35
C GLY A 316 4.95 -11.85 11.39
N SER A 317 3.72 -12.26 11.70
CA SER A 317 2.54 -11.87 10.93
C SER A 317 2.26 -10.36 11.01
N GLY A 318 1.66 -9.79 9.96
CA GLY A 318 1.44 -8.33 9.90
C GLY A 318 2.74 -7.55 9.74
N THR A 319 3.66 -8.08 8.96
CA THR A 319 4.81 -7.34 8.44
C THR A 319 4.85 -7.46 6.92
N TYR A 320 5.36 -6.42 6.27
CA TYR A 320 5.50 -6.38 4.83
C TYR A 320 6.17 -7.63 4.23
N MET A 321 7.24 -8.12 4.88
CA MET A 321 7.96 -9.31 4.43
C MET A 321 7.22 -10.62 4.68
N ASP A 322 6.36 -10.71 5.70
CA ASP A 322 5.44 -11.85 5.90
C ASP A 322 4.42 -11.91 4.76
N SER A 323 3.80 -10.77 4.45
CA SER A 323 2.87 -10.64 3.32
C SER A 323 3.52 -11.06 2.00
N VAL A 324 4.69 -10.52 1.64
CA VAL A 324 5.40 -10.89 0.39
C VAL A 324 5.78 -12.37 0.34
N VAL A 325 6.27 -12.95 1.45
CA VAL A 325 6.61 -14.39 1.52
C VAL A 325 5.38 -15.24 1.24
N VAL A 326 4.23 -14.91 1.84
CA VAL A 326 2.96 -15.63 1.63
C VAL A 326 2.44 -15.46 0.19
N THR A 327 2.52 -14.27 -0.41
CA THR A 327 2.11 -14.05 -1.81
C THR A 327 2.92 -14.93 -2.79
N MET A 328 4.19 -15.19 -2.47
CA MET A 328 5.12 -15.98 -3.29
C MET A 328 5.20 -17.47 -2.88
N ASP A 329 4.13 -18.03 -2.29
CA ASP A 329 4.01 -19.43 -1.86
C ASP A 329 5.15 -19.86 -0.90
N GLY A 330 5.42 -19.04 0.11
CA GLY A 330 6.21 -19.39 1.29
C GLY A 330 5.34 -19.37 2.55
N GLU A 331 5.73 -20.17 3.55
CA GLU A 331 5.13 -20.17 4.89
C GLU A 331 6.09 -19.47 5.85
N ASN A 332 5.67 -18.38 6.49
CA ASN A 332 6.49 -17.72 7.51
C ASN A 332 6.48 -18.53 8.81
N VAL A 333 7.61 -19.13 9.17
CA VAL A 333 7.74 -20.00 10.37
C VAL A 333 7.57 -19.27 11.70
N PHE A 334 7.44 -17.93 11.70
CA PHE A 334 7.17 -17.10 12.86
C PHE A 334 5.85 -16.32 12.80
N SER A 335 4.96 -16.67 11.87
CA SER A 335 3.62 -16.07 11.70
C SER A 335 2.75 -16.12 12.97
N GLU A 336 3.02 -17.03 13.93
CA GLU A 336 2.32 -17.11 15.22
C GLU A 336 2.48 -15.88 16.14
N TRP A 337 3.44 -15.00 15.86
CA TRP A 337 3.63 -13.73 16.55
C TRP A 337 3.43 -12.56 15.59
N TYR A 338 2.97 -11.41 16.09
CA TYR A 338 2.65 -10.23 15.27
C TYR A 338 3.77 -9.19 15.29
N GLY A 339 4.04 -8.56 14.14
CA GLY A 339 5.06 -7.53 13.92
C GLY A 339 6.48 -8.09 13.85
N TRP A 340 7.48 -7.21 13.93
CA TRP A 340 8.89 -7.61 14.08
C TRP A 340 9.14 -8.08 15.52
N VAL A 341 9.69 -9.30 15.67
CA VAL A 341 9.85 -9.96 16.98
C VAL A 341 11.30 -10.32 17.26
N HIS A 342 11.83 -9.85 18.37
CA HIS A 342 13.17 -10.23 18.84
C HIS A 342 13.15 -11.61 19.52
N ILE A 343 13.71 -12.63 18.87
CA ILE A 343 13.63 -14.02 19.31
C ILE A 343 14.89 -14.49 20.03
N THR A 344 14.75 -15.53 20.86
CA THR A 344 15.89 -16.25 21.43
C THR A 344 16.41 -17.29 20.44
N SER A 345 17.74 -17.47 20.38
CA SER A 345 18.44 -18.33 19.41
C SER A 345 17.89 -19.76 19.28
N ASP A 346 17.34 -20.32 20.36
CA ASP A 346 16.81 -21.69 20.43
C ASP A 346 15.49 -21.89 19.67
N ARG A 347 14.79 -20.81 19.30
CA ARG A 347 13.59 -20.86 18.45
C ARG A 347 13.91 -21.18 17.00
N ILE A 348 15.06 -20.74 16.48
CA ILE A 348 15.50 -20.94 15.09
C ILE A 348 15.53 -22.44 14.70
N PRO A 349 16.22 -23.34 15.43
CA PRO A 349 16.21 -24.78 15.12
C PRO A 349 14.92 -25.51 15.50
N TYR A 350 14.03 -24.90 16.30
CA TYR A 350 12.70 -25.45 16.58
C TYR A 350 11.74 -25.19 15.41
N ALA A 351 11.79 -23.99 14.84
CA ALA A 351 11.06 -23.62 13.62
C ALA A 351 11.60 -24.35 12.38
N ASN A 352 12.92 -24.61 12.34
CA ASN A 352 13.61 -25.37 11.28
C ASN A 352 13.24 -24.95 9.83
N PRO A 353 13.41 -23.67 9.47
CA PRO A 353 13.12 -23.19 8.12
C PRO A 353 13.94 -23.92 7.05
N GLN A 354 13.34 -24.06 5.86
CA GLN A 354 13.95 -24.55 4.63
C GLN A 354 14.72 -23.46 3.87
N VAL A 355 14.29 -22.19 4.01
CA VAL A 355 14.96 -20.99 3.49
C VAL A 355 15.10 -19.94 4.59
N ILE A 356 16.26 -19.29 4.64
CA ILE A 356 16.53 -18.14 5.50
C ILE A 356 16.89 -16.94 4.63
N ILE A 357 16.22 -15.81 4.85
CA ILE A 357 16.53 -14.51 4.25
C ILE A 357 17.04 -13.59 5.36
N ILE A 358 18.27 -13.11 5.24
CA ILE A 358 18.88 -12.14 6.15
C ILE A 358 18.92 -10.79 5.44
N ILE A 359 18.25 -9.79 6.00
CA ILE A 359 18.31 -8.41 5.53
C ILE A 359 19.32 -7.67 6.42
N THR A 360 20.30 -7.01 5.83
CA THR A 360 21.40 -6.36 6.55
C THR A 360 21.88 -5.09 5.88
N THR A 361 22.42 -4.14 6.64
CA THR A 361 23.13 -2.97 6.10
C THR A 361 24.63 -2.96 6.42
N GLU A 362 25.15 -4.01 7.06
CA GLU A 362 26.55 -4.10 7.52
C GLU A 362 27.51 -4.75 6.51
N TYR A 363 26.98 -5.40 5.46
CA TYR A 363 27.75 -6.20 4.49
C TYR A 363 27.62 -5.65 3.07
N SER A 364 28.67 -5.85 2.27
CA SER A 364 28.64 -5.59 0.82
C SER A 364 28.42 -6.86 0.01
N ALA A 365 27.82 -6.74 -1.19
CA ALA A 365 27.46 -7.87 -2.04
C ALA A 365 28.67 -8.54 -2.71
N THR A 366 29.43 -9.30 -1.92
CA THR A 366 30.60 -10.07 -2.40
C THR A 366 30.61 -11.48 -1.84
N GLN A 367 31.19 -12.42 -2.59
CA GLN A 367 31.33 -13.80 -2.14
C GLN A 367 32.18 -13.92 -0.87
N GLU A 368 33.16 -13.05 -0.66
CA GLU A 368 34.02 -13.05 0.55
C GLU A 368 33.21 -12.68 1.80
N GLU A 369 32.37 -11.64 1.72
CA GLU A 369 31.48 -11.24 2.81
C GLU A 369 30.40 -12.29 3.08
N TYR A 370 29.80 -12.89 2.04
CA TYR A 370 28.86 -14.00 2.20
C TYR A 370 29.52 -15.21 2.89
N ASP A 371 30.69 -15.65 2.41
CA ASP A 371 31.42 -16.77 2.99
C ASP A 371 31.79 -16.48 4.46
N TYR A 372 32.18 -15.25 4.78
CA TYR A 372 32.44 -14.83 6.16
C TYR A 372 31.18 -14.91 7.03
N LEU A 373 30.07 -14.28 6.61
CA LEU A 373 28.80 -14.29 7.34
C LEU A 373 28.31 -15.73 7.56
N TYR A 374 28.20 -16.51 6.48
CA TYR A 374 27.68 -17.88 6.51
C TYR A 374 28.48 -18.81 7.42
N ASN A 375 29.81 -18.65 7.45
CA ASN A 375 30.68 -19.42 8.34
C ASN A 375 30.67 -18.92 9.80
N ASN A 376 30.32 -17.66 10.05
CA ASN A 376 30.27 -17.09 11.41
C ASN A 376 28.88 -17.14 12.07
N LEU A 377 27.81 -17.47 11.33
CA LEU A 377 26.47 -17.73 11.89
C LEU A 377 26.53 -18.64 13.14
N SER A 378 25.73 -18.31 14.15
CA SER A 378 25.76 -19.03 15.43
C SER A 378 25.29 -20.48 15.31
N ALA A 379 25.62 -21.32 16.29
CA ALA A 379 25.39 -22.77 16.23
C ALA A 379 23.92 -23.15 15.98
N GLN A 380 22.98 -22.33 16.45
CA GLN A 380 21.54 -22.52 16.32
C GLN A 380 21.06 -22.38 14.88
N TRP A 381 21.60 -21.41 14.13
CA TRP A 381 21.30 -21.26 12.69
C TRP A 381 21.84 -22.45 11.90
N LYS A 382 23.03 -22.96 12.27
CA LYS A 382 23.66 -24.13 11.63
C LYS A 382 22.94 -25.46 11.85
N LEU A 383 21.90 -25.48 12.70
CA LEU A 383 21.05 -26.64 12.95
C LEU A 383 19.79 -26.67 12.06
N THR A 384 19.48 -25.61 11.31
CA THR A 384 18.33 -25.59 10.39
C THR A 384 18.61 -26.35 9.09
N ASP A 385 17.57 -26.78 8.40
CA ASP A 385 17.71 -27.36 7.06
C ASP A 385 18.14 -26.32 6.02
N ALA A 386 17.73 -25.05 6.16
CA ALA A 386 18.24 -23.94 5.37
C ALA A 386 19.78 -23.87 5.36
N TRP A 387 20.44 -23.91 6.54
CA TRP A 387 21.91 -23.88 6.58
C TRP A 387 22.54 -25.20 6.11
N LYS A 388 21.95 -26.36 6.39
CA LYS A 388 22.51 -27.65 5.90
C LYS A 388 22.51 -27.74 4.37
N ASN A 389 21.54 -27.09 3.72
CA ASN A 389 21.32 -27.16 2.28
C ASN A 389 21.90 -25.97 1.49
N GLY A 390 22.44 -24.94 2.15
CA GLY A 390 22.94 -23.73 1.48
C GLY A 390 21.84 -22.75 1.05
N ASN A 391 20.68 -22.80 1.70
CA ASN A 391 19.51 -21.95 1.45
C ASN A 391 19.45 -20.78 2.46
N VAL A 392 20.60 -20.19 2.73
CA VAL A 392 20.71 -18.91 3.45
C VAL A 392 21.06 -17.84 2.41
N TYR A 393 20.16 -16.89 2.22
CA TYR A 393 20.32 -15.74 1.34
C TYR A 393 20.49 -14.47 2.16
N VAL A 394 21.29 -13.55 1.63
CA VAL A 394 21.58 -12.25 2.25
C VAL A 394 21.16 -11.15 1.28
N ILE A 395 20.34 -10.21 1.74
CA ILE A 395 19.93 -9.03 1.01
C ILE A 395 20.58 -7.83 1.72
N CYS A 396 21.39 -7.06 0.98
CA CYS A 396 22.22 -5.97 1.51
C CYS A 396 22.16 -4.72 0.62
N GLU A 397 22.88 -3.66 1.01
CA GLU A 397 23.01 -2.42 0.21
C GLU A 397 21.61 -1.85 -0.20
N SER A 398 21.46 -1.28 -1.40
CA SER A 398 20.16 -0.73 -1.84
C SER A 398 19.05 -1.78 -2.05
N ALA A 399 19.39 -3.08 -2.13
CA ALA A 399 18.40 -4.15 -2.11
C ALA A 399 17.79 -4.34 -0.71
N ALA A 400 18.57 -4.18 0.36
CA ALA A 400 18.05 -4.20 1.73
C ALA A 400 17.12 -3.02 1.99
N GLU A 401 17.40 -1.85 1.41
CA GLU A 401 16.50 -0.70 1.43
C GLU A 401 15.21 -0.97 0.66
N MET A 402 15.31 -1.60 -0.52
CA MET A 402 14.16 -1.98 -1.33
C MET A 402 13.17 -2.86 -0.56
N VAL A 403 13.65 -3.99 0.00
CA VAL A 403 12.77 -4.99 0.63
C VAL A 403 12.21 -4.54 1.99
N GLN A 404 12.75 -3.47 2.58
CA GLN A 404 12.24 -2.87 3.82
C GLN A 404 11.30 -1.69 3.59
N ARG A 405 11.26 -1.11 2.38
CA ARG A 405 10.37 0.00 2.04
C ARG A 405 9.11 -0.55 1.40
N CYS A 406 8.03 -0.59 2.18
CA CYS A 406 6.66 -0.96 1.80
C CYS A 406 6.04 0.05 0.79
N GLY A 407 6.62 0.11 -0.41
CA GLY A 407 6.34 1.12 -1.44
C GLY A 407 6.29 0.53 -2.86
N PRO A 408 6.46 1.37 -3.90
CA PRO A 408 6.16 0.95 -5.26
C PRO A 408 7.12 -0.13 -5.78
N ARG A 409 8.30 -0.30 -5.18
CA ARG A 409 9.23 -1.42 -5.47
C ARG A 409 8.73 -2.80 -4.98
N LEU A 410 7.46 -2.94 -4.61
CA LEU A 410 6.82 -4.22 -4.28
C LEU A 410 6.99 -5.28 -5.37
N ALA A 411 6.77 -4.96 -6.65
CA ALA A 411 6.96 -5.92 -7.75
C ALA A 411 8.40 -6.48 -7.79
N GLN A 412 9.40 -5.64 -7.53
CA GLN A 412 10.81 -6.00 -7.50
C GLN A 412 11.17 -6.84 -6.26
N THR A 413 10.57 -6.50 -5.12
CA THR A 413 10.70 -7.26 -3.87
C THR A 413 10.08 -8.65 -3.98
N ALA A 414 8.88 -8.75 -4.54
CA ALA A 414 8.19 -10.02 -4.75
C ALA A 414 8.91 -10.92 -5.76
N GLU A 415 9.42 -10.38 -6.87
CA GLU A 415 10.24 -11.15 -7.82
C GLU A 415 11.52 -11.68 -7.18
N LEU A 416 12.24 -10.84 -6.42
CA LEU A 416 13.45 -11.26 -5.71
C LEU A 416 13.15 -12.38 -4.69
N VAL A 417 12.05 -12.26 -3.93
CA VAL A 417 11.63 -13.29 -2.97
C VAL A 417 11.19 -14.57 -3.68
N ALA A 418 10.42 -14.48 -4.77
CA ALA A 418 10.01 -15.63 -5.58
C ALA A 418 11.22 -16.45 -6.07
N MET A 419 12.24 -15.77 -6.59
CA MET A 419 13.49 -16.38 -7.05
C MET A 419 14.34 -16.98 -5.91
N ILE A 420 14.20 -16.47 -4.68
CA ILE A 420 14.85 -17.02 -3.48
C ILE A 420 14.15 -18.31 -3.01
N LEU A 421 12.81 -18.31 -3.00
CA LEU A 421 11.99 -19.41 -2.51
C LEU A 421 11.91 -20.58 -3.50
N HIS A 422 11.71 -20.27 -4.79
CA HIS A 422 11.48 -21.25 -5.86
C HIS A 422 12.49 -21.09 -7.02
N PRO A 423 13.81 -21.17 -6.77
CA PRO A 423 14.85 -20.89 -7.77
C PRO A 423 14.80 -21.81 -9.01
N GLU A 424 14.15 -22.97 -8.94
CA GLU A 424 13.91 -23.88 -10.07
C GLU A 424 12.85 -23.39 -11.06
N CYS A 425 12.03 -22.41 -10.67
CA CYS A 425 10.99 -21.80 -11.52
C CYS A 425 11.54 -20.75 -12.48
N PHE A 426 12.79 -20.29 -12.29
CA PHE A 426 13.36 -19.14 -12.97
C PHE A 426 14.66 -19.48 -13.72
N GLU A 427 14.81 -18.96 -14.94
CA GLU A 427 16.03 -19.16 -15.74
C GLU A 427 17.25 -18.45 -15.12
N THR A 428 17.03 -17.25 -14.57
CA THR A 428 18.05 -16.48 -13.86
C THR A 428 18.25 -17.04 -12.45
N GLN A 429 19.49 -17.41 -12.13
CA GLN A 429 19.87 -17.90 -10.81
C GLN A 429 20.45 -16.77 -9.97
N LEU A 430 19.92 -16.55 -8.77
CA LEU A 430 20.42 -15.54 -7.84
C LEU A 430 21.75 -15.95 -7.19
N PRO A 431 22.68 -15.01 -6.97
CA PRO A 431 23.74 -15.20 -5.98
C PRO A 431 23.14 -15.32 -4.57
N LYS A 432 23.89 -15.92 -3.64
CA LYS A 432 23.43 -16.07 -2.25
C LYS A 432 23.56 -14.77 -1.43
N ILE A 433 24.21 -13.76 -1.97
CA ILE A 433 24.18 -12.38 -1.47
C ILE A 433 23.81 -11.45 -2.63
N VAL A 434 22.84 -10.57 -2.42
CA VAL A 434 22.31 -9.62 -3.41
C VAL A 434 22.40 -8.21 -2.83
N GLY A 435 22.89 -7.24 -3.62
CA GLY A 435 23.05 -5.85 -3.20
C GLY A 435 22.66 -4.87 -4.30
N ASP A 436 23.51 -3.88 -4.58
CA ASP A 436 23.22 -2.80 -5.55
C ASP A 436 22.94 -3.29 -6.98
N ASP A 437 23.33 -4.53 -7.31
CA ASP A 437 23.09 -5.18 -8.59
C ASP A 437 21.75 -5.93 -8.70
N TYR A 438 20.86 -5.83 -7.69
CA TYR A 438 19.63 -6.63 -7.63
C TYR A 438 18.78 -6.56 -8.91
N ALA A 439 18.69 -5.37 -9.52
CA ALA A 439 17.91 -5.12 -10.73
C ALA A 439 18.47 -5.84 -11.98
N ASP A 440 19.71 -6.33 -11.95
CA ASP A 440 20.27 -7.13 -13.04
C ASP A 440 19.74 -8.57 -13.08
N TYR A 441 19.26 -9.10 -11.95
CA TYR A 441 18.64 -10.42 -11.87
C TYR A 441 17.15 -10.44 -12.20
N LEU A 442 16.46 -9.30 -12.06
CA LEU A 442 15.03 -9.16 -12.33
C LEU A 442 14.72 -9.27 -13.83
N THR A 443 13.56 -9.85 -14.13
CA THR A 443 13.04 -10.12 -15.48
C THR A 443 11.65 -9.52 -15.68
N TYR A 444 10.74 -9.73 -14.73
CA TYR A 444 9.33 -9.32 -14.84
C TYR A 444 9.10 -7.87 -14.39
N SER A 445 9.84 -7.41 -13.37
CA SER A 445 9.75 -6.07 -12.78
C SER A 445 10.92 -5.14 -13.13
N LYS A 446 11.86 -5.59 -13.98
CA LYS A 446 13.11 -4.87 -14.30
C LYS A 446 12.87 -3.45 -14.82
N ASP A 447 11.91 -3.29 -15.73
CA ASP A 447 11.61 -2.02 -16.38
C ASP A 447 10.69 -1.11 -15.56
N MET A 448 10.23 -1.53 -14.37
CA MET A 448 9.41 -0.73 -13.45
C MET A 448 10.23 0.34 -12.70
N SER A 449 11.26 0.90 -13.34
CA SER A 449 12.09 1.96 -12.76
C SER A 449 11.27 3.25 -12.60
N TYR A 450 11.12 3.69 -11.36
CA TYR A 450 10.49 4.97 -11.01
C TYR A 450 11.40 6.19 -11.23
N SER A 451 12.52 6.00 -11.93
CA SER A 451 13.37 7.10 -12.36
C SER A 451 12.69 7.96 -13.44
N SER A 452 12.98 9.25 -13.46
CA SER A 452 12.37 10.23 -14.39
C SER A 452 13.01 10.21 -15.79
N ARG A 453 13.39 9.04 -16.31
CA ARG A 453 13.99 8.85 -17.64
C ARG A 453 13.19 7.85 -18.48
N GLY A 454 12.31 8.40 -19.33
CA GLY A 454 11.46 7.65 -20.26
C GLY A 454 10.20 8.44 -20.54
#